data_AF-A0A6P5JX82-F1
#
_entry.id   AF-A0A6P5JX82-F1
#
_cell.length_a   1.000
_cell.length_b   1.000
_cell.length_c   1.000
_cell.angle_alpha   90.00
_cell.angle_beta   90.00
_cell.angle_gamma   90.00
#
_symmetry.space_group_name_H-M   'P 1'
#
loop_
_entity.id
_entity.type
_entity.pdbx_description
1 polymer ?
#
loop_
_entity_poly.entity_id
_entity_poly.type
_entity_poly.pdbx_seq_one_letter_code
_entity_poly.pdbx_strand_id
1 'polypeptide(L)'
;MKILLLTLGLGLVCGLQGLDNSAKGSPKLDGKWFTVALASNVTSKIEEGGSLRIFVYNIRVYDGFLTADFFKRENGKCIPFSVTAITKEDGSNLVHYDGLNDFSLESFDDEYSIFMLYNIKDGEVTIWGELFGRTPDLPDEIKKKFEEICERFGIGKDQIRDLYNDDRCEKLR
;
A
#
# COMPACT_ATOMS: atom_id res chain seq x y z
N MET A 1 -26.30 -28.16 -31.31
CA MET A 1 -26.04 -26.79 -30.84
C MET A 1 -25.32 -26.89 -29.50
N LYS A 2 -24.03 -26.54 -29.45
CA LYS A 2 -23.26 -26.49 -28.20
C LYS A 2 -23.34 -25.06 -27.66
N ILE A 3 -24.02 -24.88 -26.54
CA ILE A 3 -24.06 -23.61 -25.83
C ILE A 3 -22.76 -23.51 -25.03
N LEU A 4 -21.84 -22.64 -25.45
CA LEU A 4 -20.71 -22.23 -24.64
C LEU A 4 -21.23 -21.30 -23.55
N LEU A 5 -21.22 -21.79 -22.31
CA LEU A 5 -21.40 -20.98 -21.11
C LEU A 5 -20.16 -20.09 -20.93
N LEU A 6 -20.26 -18.85 -21.40
CA LEU A 6 -19.34 -17.78 -21.02
C LEU A 6 -19.66 -17.39 -19.57
N THR A 7 -18.96 -18.00 -18.62
CA THR A 7 -18.91 -17.46 -17.26
C THR A 7 -18.12 -16.16 -17.30
N LEU A 8 -18.84 -15.03 -17.41
CA LEU A 8 -18.28 -13.73 -17.05
C LEU A 8 -17.90 -13.80 -15.57
N GLY A 9 -16.62 -14.01 -15.29
CA GLY A 9 -16.05 -13.68 -14.00
C GLY A 9 -16.14 -12.16 -13.86
N LEU A 10 -17.15 -11.68 -13.14
CA LEU A 10 -17.14 -10.32 -12.62
C LEU A 10 -15.99 -10.25 -11.61
N GLY A 11 -14.80 -9.86 -12.08
CA GLY A 11 -13.81 -9.25 -11.22
C GLY A 11 -14.39 -7.92 -10.77
N LEU A 12 -14.90 -7.85 -9.54
CA LEU A 12 -15.18 -6.56 -8.92
C LEU A 12 -13.83 -5.83 -8.79
N VAL A 13 -13.58 -4.89 -9.69
CA VAL A 13 -12.61 -3.83 -9.45
C VAL A 13 -13.24 -2.93 -8.39
N CYS A 14 -12.95 -3.21 -7.12
CA CYS A 14 -13.31 -2.31 -6.03
C CYS A 14 -12.44 -1.06 -6.13
N GLY A 15 -12.94 -0.02 -6.80
CA GLY A 15 -12.40 1.32 -6.65
C GLY A 15 -12.60 1.84 -5.22
N LEU A 16 -11.74 2.79 -4.80
CA LEU A 16 -11.77 3.41 -3.46
C LEU A 16 -13.13 4.00 -3.05
N GLN A 17 -14.04 4.24 -4.01
CA GLN A 17 -15.40 4.74 -3.77
C GLN A 17 -16.24 3.79 -2.87
N GLY A 18 -15.84 2.53 -2.70
CA GLY A 18 -16.43 1.59 -1.75
C GLY A 18 -15.90 1.65 -0.31
N LEU A 19 -14.99 2.58 0.01
CA LEU A 19 -14.41 2.70 1.37
C LEU A 19 -15.28 3.44 2.37
N ASP A 20 -16.39 4.08 1.94
CA ASP A 20 -17.37 4.68 2.84
C ASP A 20 -18.28 3.59 3.44
N ASN A 21 -17.65 2.64 4.14
CA ASN A 21 -18.31 1.53 4.81
C ASN A 21 -18.94 2.03 6.13
N SER A 22 -20.08 2.69 6.01
CA SER A 22 -20.90 3.15 7.13
C SER A 22 -21.62 2.01 7.90
N ALA A 23 -21.44 0.76 7.47
CA ALA A 23 -21.98 -0.41 8.16
C ALA A 23 -21.17 -0.73 9.44
N LYS A 24 -21.84 -0.73 10.60
CA LYS A 24 -21.24 -1.16 11.88
C LYS A 24 -20.62 -2.57 11.73
N GLY A 25 -19.32 -2.69 12.00
CA GLY A 25 -18.58 -3.96 11.97
C GLY A 25 -17.84 -4.27 10.67
N SER A 26 -17.77 -3.34 9.73
CA SER A 26 -16.91 -3.44 8.55
C SER A 26 -15.48 -2.94 8.87
N PRO A 27 -14.44 -3.53 8.26
CA PRO A 27 -13.09 -3.03 8.40
C PRO A 27 -12.94 -1.58 7.98
N LYS A 28 -12.19 -0.82 8.78
CA LYS A 28 -11.93 0.60 8.52
C LYS A 28 -10.48 0.82 8.15
N LEU A 29 -10.26 1.56 7.07
CA LEU A 29 -8.92 1.97 6.66
C LEU A 29 -8.42 3.17 7.47
N ASP A 30 -9.31 3.98 8.01
CA ASP A 30 -8.98 5.12 8.86
C ASP A 30 -8.25 4.68 10.15
N GLY A 31 -7.29 5.48 10.60
CA GLY A 31 -6.61 5.33 11.88
C GLY A 31 -5.11 5.05 11.78
N LYS A 32 -4.54 4.59 12.90
CA LYS A 32 -3.10 4.34 13.03
C LYS A 32 -2.67 3.05 12.35
N TRP A 33 -1.51 3.09 11.71
CA TRP A 33 -0.93 1.97 10.98
C TRP A 33 0.60 1.92 11.19
N PHE A 34 1.19 0.77 10.91
CA PHE A 34 2.62 0.53 10.90
C PHE A 34 3.00 -0.05 9.54
N THR A 35 4.04 0.48 8.89
CA THR A 35 4.65 -0.25 7.78
C THR A 35 5.36 -1.48 8.34
N VAL A 36 4.91 -2.66 7.91
CA VAL A 36 5.42 -3.97 8.33
C VAL A 36 6.40 -4.50 7.29
N ALA A 37 6.06 -4.38 6.01
CA ALA A 37 6.97 -4.77 4.93
C ALA A 37 6.81 -3.85 3.71
N LEU A 38 7.88 -3.78 2.93
CA LEU A 38 7.91 -3.14 1.62
C LEU A 38 8.43 -4.13 0.58
N ALA A 39 7.95 -4.02 -0.65
CA ALA A 39 8.38 -4.84 -1.77
C ALA A 39 8.62 -3.95 -2.99
N SER A 40 9.61 -4.23 -3.83
CA SER A 40 9.77 -3.49 -5.09
C SER A 40 10.60 -4.23 -6.12
N ASN A 41 10.25 -4.10 -7.40
CA ASN A 41 11.11 -4.58 -8.48
C ASN A 41 12.45 -3.81 -8.56
N VAL A 42 12.56 -2.64 -7.93
CA VAL A 42 13.78 -1.85 -7.78
C VAL A 42 14.13 -1.74 -6.29
N THR A 43 14.80 -2.75 -5.74
CA THR A 43 14.99 -2.89 -4.28
C THR A 43 15.72 -1.71 -3.63
N SER A 44 16.62 -1.04 -4.35
CA SER A 44 17.33 0.16 -3.85
C SER A 44 16.40 1.30 -3.47
N LYS A 45 15.16 1.34 -4.01
CA LYS A 45 14.15 2.33 -3.65
C LYS A 45 13.57 2.12 -2.26
N ILE A 46 13.55 0.89 -1.75
CA ILE A 46 12.96 0.52 -0.44
C ILE A 46 14.03 0.22 0.63
N GLU A 47 15.30 0.18 0.25
CA GLU A 47 16.46 0.03 1.14
C GLU A 47 16.83 1.35 1.82
N GLU A 48 17.79 1.32 2.76
CA GLU A 48 18.20 2.52 3.50
C GLU A 48 18.66 3.64 2.56
N GLY A 49 18.09 4.84 2.74
CA GLY A 49 18.30 5.99 1.85
C GLY A 49 17.46 5.97 0.58
N GLY A 50 16.74 4.89 0.31
CA GLY A 50 15.78 4.77 -0.79
C GLY A 50 14.57 5.67 -0.59
N SER A 51 14.09 6.27 -1.68
CA SER A 51 12.99 7.24 -1.66
C SER A 51 11.63 6.63 -1.33
N LEU A 52 11.46 5.33 -1.51
CA LEU A 52 10.23 4.58 -1.20
C LEU A 52 10.32 3.85 0.15
N ARG A 53 11.41 4.04 0.91
CA ARG A 53 11.51 3.56 2.30
C ARG A 53 10.75 4.51 3.23
N ILE A 54 9.44 4.32 3.29
CA ILE A 54 8.52 5.18 4.02
C ILE A 54 7.73 4.40 5.08
N PHE A 55 7.36 5.08 6.15
CA PHE A 55 6.73 4.50 7.32
C PHE A 55 5.39 5.17 7.59
N VAL A 56 4.29 4.50 7.25
CA VAL A 56 2.95 5.02 7.55
C VAL A 56 2.80 5.14 9.06
N TYR A 57 2.08 6.17 9.52
CA TYR A 57 1.64 6.25 10.91
C TYR A 57 0.16 6.55 11.06
N ASN A 58 -0.48 7.14 10.06
CA ASN A 58 -1.92 7.38 10.08
C ASN A 58 -2.50 7.44 8.68
N ILE A 59 -3.67 6.84 8.48
CA ILE A 59 -4.49 7.03 7.27
C ILE A 59 -5.78 7.73 7.69
N ARG A 60 -6.21 8.73 6.93
CA ARG A 60 -7.48 9.43 7.08
C ARG A 60 -8.33 9.22 5.86
N VAL A 61 -9.58 8.84 6.06
CA VAL A 61 -10.59 8.80 4.99
C VAL A 61 -11.67 9.80 5.34
N TYR A 62 -11.74 10.91 4.61
CA TYR A 62 -12.69 11.99 4.86
C TYR A 62 -13.20 12.56 3.54
N ASP A 63 -14.52 12.67 3.40
CA ASP A 63 -15.20 13.24 2.22
C ASP A 63 -14.74 12.59 0.90
N GLY A 64 -14.52 11.27 0.91
CA GLY A 64 -14.04 10.50 -0.24
C GLY A 64 -12.53 10.62 -0.51
N PHE A 65 -11.79 11.45 0.24
CA PHE A 65 -10.34 11.58 0.11
C PHE A 65 -9.60 10.66 1.08
N LEU A 66 -8.65 9.88 0.55
CA LEU A 66 -7.69 9.12 1.34
C LEU A 66 -6.42 9.98 1.49
N THR A 67 -6.04 10.30 2.72
CA THR A 67 -4.76 10.94 3.04
C THR A 67 -3.97 10.04 3.97
N ALA A 68 -2.73 9.74 3.61
CA ALA A 68 -1.82 8.95 4.42
C ALA A 68 -0.66 9.82 4.88
N ASP A 69 -0.39 9.78 6.18
CA ASP A 69 0.76 10.42 6.78
C ASP A 69 1.88 9.40 7.01
N PHE A 70 3.08 9.82 6.67
CA PHE A 70 4.26 8.99 6.67
C PHE A 70 5.43 9.70 7.37
N PHE A 71 6.39 8.89 7.80
CA PHE A 71 7.74 9.34 8.04
C PHE A 71 8.67 8.77 6.97
N LYS A 72 9.72 9.52 6.63
CA LYS A 72 10.89 9.02 5.93
C LYS A 72 12.15 9.35 6.71
N ARG A 73 13.23 8.61 6.47
CA ARG A 73 14.54 8.93 7.01
C ARG A 73 15.37 9.70 6.00
N GLU A 74 15.86 10.86 6.41
CA GLU A 74 16.81 11.66 5.65
C GLU A 74 17.96 12.07 6.58
N ASN A 75 19.19 11.69 6.21
CA ASN A 75 20.40 11.99 6.99
C ASN A 75 20.27 11.62 8.49
N GLY A 76 19.72 10.43 8.77
CA GLY A 76 19.50 9.92 10.12
C GLY A 76 18.33 10.55 10.89
N LYS A 77 17.61 11.52 10.30
CA LYS A 77 16.47 12.20 10.91
C LYS A 77 15.15 11.70 10.34
N CYS A 78 14.13 11.65 11.18
CA CYS A 78 12.77 11.33 10.79
C CYS A 78 12.05 12.60 10.32
N ILE A 79 11.59 12.59 9.07
CA ILE A 79 10.91 13.71 8.43
C ILE A 79 9.46 13.30 8.16
N PRO A 80 8.46 13.97 8.75
CA PRO A 80 7.06 13.72 8.44
C PRO A 80 6.68 14.30 7.08
N PHE A 81 5.77 13.63 6.39
CA PHE A 81 5.11 14.14 5.20
C PHE A 81 3.74 13.47 5.04
N SER A 82 2.87 14.06 4.23
CA SER A 82 1.55 13.52 3.94
C SER A 82 1.35 13.44 2.44
N VAL A 83 0.58 12.45 2.00
CA VAL A 83 0.17 12.29 0.61
C VAL A 83 -1.33 12.07 0.56
N THR A 84 -1.99 12.68 -0.42
CA THR A 84 -3.45 12.57 -0.61
C THR A 84 -3.73 11.95 -1.96
N ALA A 85 -4.55 10.91 -1.94
CA ALA A 85 -5.02 10.22 -3.13
C ALA A 85 -6.01 11.08 -3.91
N ILE A 86 -5.92 11.00 -5.23
CA ILE A 86 -6.85 11.58 -6.19
C ILE A 86 -7.50 10.41 -6.92
N THR A 87 -8.79 10.20 -6.71
CA THR A 87 -9.57 9.23 -7.49
C THR A 87 -10.01 9.88 -8.79
N LYS A 88 -9.64 9.28 -9.92
CA LYS A 88 -10.05 9.72 -11.26
C LYS A 88 -11.41 9.15 -11.66
N GLU A 89 -12.01 9.71 -12.70
CA GLU A 89 -13.28 9.25 -13.28
C GLU A 89 -13.22 7.80 -13.77
N ASP A 90 -12.05 7.34 -14.22
CA ASP A 90 -11.81 5.95 -14.63
C ASP A 90 -11.63 4.98 -13.45
N GLY A 91 -11.73 5.47 -12.21
CA GLY A 91 -11.58 4.68 -10.98
C GLY A 91 -10.13 4.49 -10.50
N SER A 92 -9.14 4.94 -11.28
CA SER A 92 -7.72 4.91 -10.84
C SER A 92 -7.50 5.83 -9.65
N ASN A 93 -6.57 5.45 -8.77
CA ASN A 93 -6.27 6.19 -7.56
C ASN A 93 -4.82 6.64 -7.61
N LEU A 94 -4.62 7.95 -7.72
CA LEU A 94 -3.32 8.52 -7.98
C LEU A 94 -2.77 9.24 -6.77
N VAL A 95 -1.45 9.16 -6.58
CA VAL A 95 -0.76 9.93 -5.55
C VAL A 95 0.59 10.43 -6.06
N HIS A 96 0.90 11.69 -5.76
CA HIS A 96 2.16 12.32 -6.13
C HIS A 96 3.18 12.18 -5.01
N TYR A 97 4.17 11.30 -5.22
CA TYR A 97 5.31 11.08 -4.32
C TYR A 97 6.42 10.36 -5.08
N ASP A 98 7.62 10.95 -5.11
CA ASP A 98 8.76 10.46 -5.91
C ASP A 98 8.34 10.03 -7.33
N GLY A 99 7.53 10.86 -8.00
CA GLY A 99 6.86 10.52 -9.25
C GLY A 99 5.34 10.51 -9.12
N LEU A 100 4.67 9.99 -10.15
CA LEU A 100 3.24 9.73 -10.13
C LEU A 100 3.01 8.25 -9.83
N ASN A 101 2.19 7.94 -8.84
CA ASN A 101 1.87 6.57 -8.47
C ASN A 101 0.40 6.32 -8.75
N ASP A 102 0.09 5.25 -9.48
CA ASP A 102 -1.23 4.65 -9.50
C ASP A 102 -1.26 3.49 -8.51
N PHE A 103 -2.20 3.49 -7.58
CA PHE A 103 -2.26 2.48 -6.52
C PHE A 103 -3.58 1.73 -6.49
N SER A 104 -3.48 0.46 -6.08
CA SER A 104 -4.61 -0.41 -5.79
C SER A 104 -4.54 -0.91 -4.34
N LEU A 105 -5.71 -1.01 -3.72
CA LEU A 105 -5.88 -1.69 -2.44
C LEU A 105 -6.22 -3.15 -2.72
N GLU A 106 -5.23 -4.03 -2.61
CA GLU A 106 -5.36 -5.44 -2.99
C GLU A 106 -6.11 -6.28 -1.96
N SER A 107 -5.92 -5.95 -0.68
CA SER A 107 -6.58 -6.63 0.44
C SER A 107 -6.48 -5.79 1.70
N PHE A 108 -7.54 -5.78 2.51
CA PHE A 108 -7.48 -5.21 3.86
C PHE A 108 -8.54 -5.81 4.78
N ASP A 109 -8.28 -5.72 6.07
CA ASP A 109 -9.26 -5.95 7.13
C ASP A 109 -8.90 -5.10 8.36
N ASP A 110 -9.38 -5.49 9.54
CA ASP A 110 -9.14 -4.77 10.79
C ASP A 110 -7.68 -4.88 11.26
N GLU A 111 -6.88 -5.81 10.74
CA GLU A 111 -5.50 -6.07 11.18
C GLU A 111 -4.46 -5.55 10.19
N TYR A 112 -4.72 -5.65 8.88
CA TYR A 112 -3.75 -5.28 7.85
C TYR A 112 -4.37 -4.56 6.64
N SER A 113 -3.51 -3.92 5.85
CA SER A 113 -3.83 -3.49 4.49
C SER A 113 -2.64 -3.70 3.57
N ILE A 114 -2.91 -4.09 2.33
CA ILE A 114 -1.90 -4.35 1.29
C ILE A 114 -2.20 -3.44 0.11
N PHE A 115 -1.24 -2.58 -0.21
CA PHE A 115 -1.28 -1.71 -1.37
C PHE A 115 -0.24 -2.17 -2.39
N MET A 116 -0.61 -2.08 -3.66
CA MET A 116 0.33 -2.20 -4.77
C MET A 116 0.30 -0.93 -5.59
N LEU A 117 1.46 -0.50 -6.05
CA LEU A 117 1.65 0.80 -6.64
C LEU A 117 2.53 0.70 -7.89
N TYR A 118 2.09 1.38 -8.95
CA TYR A 118 2.83 1.62 -10.18
C TYR A 118 3.33 3.06 -10.18
N ASN A 119 4.61 3.24 -9.86
CA ASN A 119 5.29 4.52 -9.90
C ASN A 119 5.87 4.79 -11.29
N ILE A 120 5.61 5.98 -11.83
CA ILE A 120 6.23 6.50 -13.04
C ILE A 120 7.00 7.77 -12.68
N LYS A 121 8.31 7.75 -12.95
CA LYS A 121 9.20 8.89 -12.74
C LYS A 121 10.22 8.95 -13.88
N ASP A 122 10.30 10.10 -14.55
CA ASP A 122 11.27 10.35 -15.62
C ASP A 122 11.25 9.28 -16.76
N GLY A 123 10.08 8.67 -17.00
CA GLY A 123 9.89 7.60 -17.98
C GLY A 123 10.23 6.20 -17.48
N GLU A 124 10.76 6.05 -16.27
CA GLU A 124 11.01 4.78 -15.62
C GLU A 124 9.80 4.31 -14.81
N VAL A 125 9.57 3.00 -14.80
CA VAL A 125 8.47 2.35 -14.06
C VAL A 125 9.04 1.55 -12.90
N THR A 126 8.57 1.85 -11.70
CA THR A 126 8.83 1.06 -10.48
C THR A 126 7.51 0.49 -9.97
N ILE A 127 7.47 -0.82 -9.72
CA ILE A 127 6.35 -1.46 -9.02
C ILE A 127 6.79 -1.63 -7.57
N TRP A 128 5.91 -1.26 -6.64
CA TRP A 128 6.18 -1.43 -5.22
C TRP A 128 4.92 -1.79 -4.46
N GLY A 129 5.13 -2.54 -3.37
CA GLY A 129 4.07 -3.03 -2.51
C GLY A 129 4.31 -2.59 -1.08
N GLU A 130 3.21 -2.30 -0.39
CA GLU A 130 3.23 -1.88 1.01
C GLU A 130 2.32 -2.80 1.83
N LEU A 131 2.87 -3.41 2.86
CA LEU A 131 2.10 -4.13 3.88
C LEU A 131 2.04 -3.27 5.13
N PHE A 132 0.84 -2.83 5.47
CA PHE A 132 0.56 -2.12 6.70
C PHE A 132 -0.15 -3.03 7.70
N GLY A 133 0.22 -2.91 8.97
CA GLY A 133 -0.43 -3.59 10.09
C GLY A 133 -0.94 -2.59 11.13
N ARG A 134 -1.99 -2.96 11.87
CA ARG A 134 -2.37 -2.25 13.10
C ARG A 134 -1.34 -2.45 14.20
N THR A 135 -0.56 -3.52 14.11
CA THR A 135 0.60 -3.80 14.92
C THR A 135 1.86 -3.86 14.06
N PRO A 136 3.03 -3.60 14.65
CA PRO A 136 4.31 -3.69 13.94
C PRO A 136 4.72 -5.10 13.53
N ASP A 137 4.08 -6.12 14.11
CA ASP A 137 4.28 -7.52 13.82
C ASP A 137 2.94 -8.13 13.40
N LEU A 138 2.95 -8.92 12.35
CA LEU A 138 1.77 -9.57 11.79
C LEU A 138 2.01 -11.08 11.71
N PRO A 139 0.96 -11.90 11.85
CA PRO A 139 1.04 -13.33 11.61
C PRO A 139 1.69 -13.68 10.26
N ASP A 140 2.45 -14.78 10.24
CA ASP A 140 3.12 -15.28 9.03
C ASP A 140 2.15 -15.55 7.87
N GLU A 141 0.88 -15.89 8.17
CA GLU A 141 -0.16 -16.06 7.16
C GLU A 141 -0.42 -14.76 6.37
N ILE A 142 -0.43 -13.62 7.05
CA ILE A 142 -0.63 -12.31 6.41
C ILE A 142 0.62 -11.92 5.62
N LYS A 143 1.82 -12.17 6.18
CA LYS A 143 3.08 -11.95 5.46
C LYS A 143 3.15 -12.81 4.19
N LYS A 144 2.74 -14.08 4.26
CA LYS A 144 2.65 -14.97 3.10
C LYS A 144 1.63 -14.47 2.08
N LYS A 145 0.47 -13.99 2.52
CA LYS A 145 -0.51 -13.37 1.62
C LYS A 145 0.06 -12.16 0.88
N PHE A 146 0.87 -11.34 1.57
CA PHE A 146 1.60 -10.25 0.93
C PHE A 146 2.61 -10.76 -0.11
N GLU A 147 3.39 -11.80 0.20
CA GLU A 147 4.29 -12.45 -0.77
C GLU A 147 3.52 -12.92 -2.03
N GLU A 148 2.42 -13.64 -1.86
CA GLU A 148 1.58 -14.14 -2.97
C GLU A 148 1.01 -12.99 -3.82
N ILE A 149 0.62 -11.89 -3.18
CA ILE A 149 0.17 -10.69 -3.91
C ILE A 149 1.33 -10.07 -4.70
N CYS A 150 2.50 -9.86 -4.08
CA CYS A 150 3.68 -9.30 -4.75
C CYS A 150 4.10 -10.13 -5.97
N GLU A 151 4.05 -11.47 -5.88
CA GLU A 151 4.39 -12.36 -7.01
C GLU A 151 3.47 -12.16 -8.21
N ARG A 152 2.16 -11.90 -8.01
CA ARG A 152 1.22 -11.58 -9.11
C ARG A 152 1.58 -10.29 -9.84
N PHE A 153 2.31 -9.39 -9.18
CA PHE A 153 2.82 -8.13 -9.72
C PHE A 153 4.27 -8.26 -10.22
N GLY A 154 4.83 -9.48 -10.25
CA GLY A 154 6.18 -9.74 -10.74
C GLY A 154 7.30 -9.37 -9.77
N ILE A 155 7.00 -9.23 -8.47
CA ILE A 155 7.99 -8.98 -7.42
C ILE A 155 8.26 -10.28 -6.67
N GLY A 156 9.52 -10.74 -6.71
CA GLY A 156 9.96 -11.96 -6.03
C GLY A 156 10.14 -11.78 -4.52
N LYS A 157 10.17 -12.89 -3.78
CA LYS A 157 10.36 -12.90 -2.32
C LYS A 157 11.68 -12.24 -1.87
N ASP A 158 12.74 -12.36 -2.66
CA ASP A 158 14.05 -11.73 -2.41
C ASP A 158 14.02 -10.20 -2.56
N GLN A 159 12.93 -9.66 -3.11
CA GLN A 159 12.69 -8.24 -3.31
C GLN A 159 11.76 -7.63 -2.23
N ILE A 160 11.42 -8.41 -1.20
CA ILE A 160 10.62 -8.00 -0.05
C ILE A 160 11.56 -7.68 1.13
N ARG A 161 11.20 -6.66 1.91
CA ARG A 161 11.90 -6.21 3.11
C ARG A 161 10.91 -6.16 4.26
N ASP A 162 11.05 -7.08 5.21
CA ASP A 162 10.37 -7.01 6.51
C ASP A 162 11.05 -5.93 7.37
N LEU A 163 10.25 -5.05 7.96
CA LEU A 163 10.67 -3.87 8.72
C LEU A 163 10.38 -4.02 10.22
N TYR A 164 10.16 -5.23 10.72
CA TYR A 164 9.86 -5.48 12.13
C TYR A 164 10.92 -4.89 13.07
N ASN A 165 12.21 -5.05 12.72
CA ASN A 165 13.35 -4.57 13.51
C ASN A 165 13.78 -3.14 13.18
N ASP A 166 13.10 -2.47 12.25
CA ASP A 166 13.47 -1.12 11.81
C ASP A 166 12.99 -0.04 12.78
N ASP A 167 13.80 1.01 12.95
CA ASP A 167 13.34 2.22 13.61
C ASP A 167 12.43 3.02 12.66
N ARG A 168 11.13 2.73 12.76
CA ARG A 168 10.03 3.36 11.99
C ARG A 168 9.64 4.76 12.49
N CYS A 169 10.58 5.47 13.12
CA CYS A 169 10.35 6.81 13.68
C CYS A 169 9.29 6.82 14.79
N GLU A 170 9.19 5.71 15.54
CA GLU A 170 8.06 5.44 16.45
C GLU A 170 7.95 6.46 17.58
N LYS A 171 9.06 7.06 17.99
CA LYS A 171 9.12 8.10 19.04
C LYS A 171 8.40 9.40 18.65
N LEU A 172 8.03 9.58 17.38
CA LEU A 172 7.35 10.78 16.86
C LEU A 172 5.87 10.55 16.55
N ARG A 173 5.34 9.33 16.80
CA ARG A 173 3.94 8.93 16.51
C ARG A 173 2.93 9.31 17.60
#